data_AF-A0A1B3SLM4-F1
#
_entry.id   AF-A0A1B3SLM4-F1
#
_cell.length_a   1.000
_cell.length_b   1.000
_cell.length_c   1.000
_cell.angle_alpha   90.00
_cell.angle_beta   90.00
_cell.angle_gamma   90.00
#
_symmetry.space_group_name_H-M   'P 1'
#
loop_
_entity.id
_entity.type
_entity.pdbx_description
1 polymer ?
#
loop_
_entity_poly.entity_id
_entity_poly.type
_entity_poly.pdbx_seq_one_letter_code
_entity_poly.pdbx_strand_id
1 'polypeptide(L)'
;MKKLLSLLAATGLVASSSSFAVACKKDNLNESNNDVEKKDLETITNKDLGEITGVGDAPNLSDILYMLNSKNSDLKATDADVELDGTPTTTAAKIKAKSDSKKFSGSVDVKYTYKKVANTIKDLGTITNKDLGEITGVGDAPNLEDILSVLNSKNSDLKATNADVELDGTPTTAAAKIKAKSDSKKFSGSVDVKYTYKKVAQQSLNNIKVKELGDIIGTKDLDTFVTLAEIVTAINSKNSGYGLIDDDIEFVGIPTKKEANIKASHTSTKFTGTAKVTFNFRVSFNVSTLEDVINDKGLGSAARPNKLNVGFLMVPGYDQQSIMTGFQSFVVPLLEKAAMLGISITFDQIQTVSNIEFLDADGNKVSDTSGNTVINSIKLSAKAGKENSLDGVHIRGEGNIKLKKQKSASDLIKETNLGEIAPVDNSAYMIGKAILEAFLSKNNINDKNLKNQFGVTNVQKTSAVIKTVFNSDYSAGKNGVNVSFTIQEKESSDRVDWDLSKMSSKIEPSVTITSTNKGATLYKELFDSLTDTKNQFSEYWVGPYLDGFEDPMGDMYFIFDSQPEDEDNYIGAGTVSSSDFLRKFDTIFDINIDSASTKITLTVKSGKENFADGFLVKGTLTFKYTTK
;
A
#
# COMPACT_ATOMS: atom_id res chain seq x y z
N MET A 1 19.93 33.12 2.37
CA MET A 1 20.41 31.72 2.20
C MET A 1 19.94 30.77 3.30
N LYS A 2 20.12 31.06 4.61
CA LYS A 2 19.67 30.15 5.69
C LYS A 2 18.15 29.84 5.70
N LYS A 3 17.30 30.80 5.29
CA LYS A 3 15.84 30.60 5.16
C LYS A 3 15.43 29.72 3.96
N LEU A 4 16.26 29.66 2.92
CA LEU A 4 16.01 28.81 1.74
C LEU A 4 16.41 27.35 2.04
N LEU A 5 17.51 27.16 2.77
CA LEU A 5 17.94 25.84 3.29
C LEU A 5 16.93 25.26 4.30
N SER A 6 16.30 26.09 5.13
CA SER A 6 15.21 25.66 6.04
C SER A 6 13.95 25.21 5.28
N LEU A 7 13.62 25.86 4.16
CA LEU A 7 12.46 25.50 3.33
C LEU A 7 12.71 24.23 2.48
N LEU A 8 13.95 24.03 2.02
CA LEU A 8 14.40 22.80 1.35
C LEU A 8 14.53 21.60 2.31
N ALA A 9 14.94 21.83 3.57
CA ALA A 9 14.97 20.80 4.60
C ALA A 9 13.56 20.36 5.03
N ALA A 10 12.60 21.28 5.07
CA ALA A 10 11.20 20.97 5.41
C ALA A 10 10.47 20.19 4.29
N THR A 11 10.88 20.34 3.03
CA THR A 11 10.31 19.59 1.89
C THR A 11 11.02 18.26 1.62
N GLY A 12 12.29 18.11 2.02
CA GLY A 12 13.05 16.86 1.90
C GLY A 12 12.68 15.76 2.90
N LEU A 13 12.10 16.11 4.06
CA LEU A 13 11.77 15.16 5.13
C LEU A 13 10.37 14.52 5.01
N VAL A 14 9.55 14.94 4.04
CA VAL A 14 8.23 14.31 3.79
C VAL A 14 8.36 13.15 2.77
N ALA A 15 9.53 12.95 2.16
CA ALA A 15 9.71 12.02 1.04
C ALA A 15 10.38 10.67 1.39
N SER A 16 10.67 10.38 2.66
CA SER A 16 11.35 9.12 3.03
C SER A 16 10.83 8.46 4.31
N SER A 17 9.52 8.34 4.47
CA SER A 17 8.91 7.40 5.43
C SER A 17 7.42 7.13 5.18
N SER A 18 6.95 7.15 3.93
CA SER A 18 5.72 6.42 3.59
C SER A 18 6.05 4.92 3.44
N SER A 19 6.59 4.33 4.50
CA SER A 19 6.22 2.96 4.82
C SER A 19 4.71 3.03 5.01
N PHE A 20 3.95 2.69 3.96
CA PHE A 20 2.56 2.33 4.16
C PHE A 20 2.61 1.12 5.09
N ALA A 21 2.57 1.35 6.40
CA ALA A 21 1.96 0.42 7.30
C ALA A 21 0.52 0.35 6.80
N VAL A 22 0.26 -0.63 5.94
CA VAL A 22 -1.07 -1.20 5.81
C VAL A 22 -1.37 -1.72 7.21
N ALA A 23 -1.88 -0.85 8.07
CA ALA A 23 -2.71 -1.29 9.15
C ALA A 23 -3.90 -1.92 8.43
N CYS A 24 -3.82 -3.24 8.21
CA CYS A 24 -5.01 -4.03 8.07
C CYS A 24 -5.88 -3.57 9.23
N LYS A 25 -6.97 -2.89 8.90
CA LYS A 25 -8.08 -2.75 9.81
C LYS A 25 -8.33 -4.18 10.27
N LYS A 26 -8.00 -4.46 11.52
CA LYS A 26 -8.44 -5.67 12.18
C LYS A 26 -9.94 -5.40 12.30
N ASP A 27 -10.67 -5.66 11.22
CA ASP A 27 -12.11 -5.71 11.31
C ASP A 27 -12.33 -6.69 12.45
N ASN A 28 -13.00 -6.22 13.50
CA ASN A 28 -13.71 -7.08 14.45
C ASN A 28 -14.80 -7.81 13.64
N LEU A 29 -14.37 -8.68 12.72
CA LEU A 29 -14.87 -10.03 12.68
C LEU A 29 -14.76 -10.46 14.13
N ASN A 30 -15.90 -10.77 14.72
CA ASN A 30 -15.99 -11.60 15.90
C ASN A 30 -14.75 -12.48 16.03
N GLU A 31 -14.27 -12.70 17.25
CA GLU A 31 -13.57 -13.94 17.58
C GLU A 31 -14.48 -15.18 17.33
N SER A 32 -15.15 -15.27 16.18
CA SER A 32 -14.92 -16.44 15.35
C SER A 32 -13.44 -16.45 15.01
N ASN A 33 -12.72 -17.44 15.51
CA ASN A 33 -11.49 -17.94 14.91
C ASN A 33 -11.62 -17.91 13.38
N ASN A 34 -11.27 -16.81 12.72
CA ASN A 34 -10.93 -16.84 11.30
C ASN A 34 -9.48 -17.31 11.26
N ASP A 35 -9.30 -18.57 11.68
CA ASP A 35 -8.44 -19.47 10.94
C ASP A 35 -8.77 -19.18 9.47
N VAL A 36 -7.85 -18.50 8.76
CA VAL A 36 -7.86 -18.54 7.30
C VAL A 36 -7.97 -20.02 7.01
N GLU A 37 -9.15 -20.46 6.55
CA GLU A 37 -9.51 -21.87 6.55
C GLU A 37 -8.37 -22.62 5.89
N LYS A 38 -7.60 -23.34 6.72
CA LYS A 38 -6.36 -23.95 6.27
C LYS A 38 -6.77 -24.90 5.17
N LYS A 39 -6.18 -24.75 3.99
CA LYS A 39 -6.50 -25.64 2.88
C LYS A 39 -6.01 -27.04 3.27
N ASP A 40 -6.95 -27.95 3.47
CA ASP A 40 -6.63 -29.34 3.77
C ASP A 40 -5.95 -29.95 2.54
N LEU A 41 -4.73 -30.44 2.71
CA LEU A 41 -3.93 -31.06 1.66
C LEU A 41 -4.68 -32.24 1.02
N GLU A 42 -5.56 -32.94 1.75
CA GLU A 42 -6.32 -34.07 1.21
C GLU A 42 -7.27 -33.64 0.08
N THR A 43 -7.70 -32.38 0.07
CA THR A 43 -8.63 -31.81 -0.94
C THR A 43 -7.97 -31.43 -2.26
N ILE A 44 -6.64 -31.58 -2.37
CA ILE A 44 -5.90 -31.28 -3.60
C ILE A 44 -6.37 -32.20 -4.74
N THR A 45 -6.70 -31.60 -5.88
CA THR A 45 -7.32 -32.29 -7.02
C THR A 45 -6.32 -33.16 -7.79
N ASN A 46 -5.13 -32.64 -8.09
CA ASN A 46 -4.12 -33.36 -8.86
C ASN A 46 -3.05 -33.96 -7.95
N LYS A 47 -3.23 -35.24 -7.59
CA LYS A 47 -2.31 -36.02 -6.74
C LYS A 47 -1.28 -36.84 -7.53
N ASP A 48 -1.44 -36.96 -8.85
CA ASP A 48 -0.45 -37.56 -9.75
C ASP A 48 0.44 -36.47 -10.35
N LEU A 49 1.71 -36.50 -9.99
CA LEU A 49 2.69 -35.49 -10.36
C LEU A 49 3.41 -35.82 -11.68
N GLY A 50 3.20 -37.00 -12.25
CA GLY A 50 3.88 -37.45 -13.47
C GLY A 50 5.34 -37.86 -13.24
N GLU A 51 6.23 -37.56 -14.19
CA GLU A 51 7.66 -37.89 -14.07
C GLU A 51 8.41 -36.84 -13.25
N ILE A 52 9.17 -37.29 -12.25
CA ILE A 52 10.12 -36.46 -11.49
C ILE A 52 11.52 -36.98 -11.76
N THR A 53 12.43 -36.09 -12.16
CA THR A 53 13.84 -36.44 -12.36
C THR A 53 14.69 -35.89 -11.23
N GLY A 54 15.62 -36.68 -10.69
CA GLY A 54 16.53 -36.19 -9.66
C GLY A 54 17.76 -37.08 -9.46
N VAL A 55 18.66 -36.63 -8.60
CA VAL A 55 19.99 -37.22 -8.40
C VAL A 55 20.08 -38.23 -7.24
N GLY A 56 19.03 -38.32 -6.40
CA GLY A 56 18.93 -39.21 -5.24
C GLY A 56 18.36 -40.59 -5.59
N ASP A 57 18.17 -41.44 -4.58
CA ASP A 57 17.43 -42.71 -4.75
C ASP A 57 15.90 -42.47 -4.80
N ALA A 58 15.45 -41.30 -4.35
CA ALA A 58 14.07 -40.82 -4.36
C ALA A 58 14.07 -39.28 -4.52
N PRO A 59 12.95 -38.66 -4.94
CA PRO A 59 12.87 -37.20 -5.05
C PRO A 59 12.88 -36.54 -3.67
N ASN A 60 13.44 -35.34 -3.58
CA ASN A 60 13.40 -34.55 -2.35
C ASN A 60 12.09 -33.72 -2.26
N LEU A 61 11.83 -33.11 -1.11
CA LEU A 61 10.63 -32.29 -0.90
C LEU A 61 10.52 -31.14 -1.92
N SER A 62 11.62 -30.49 -2.27
CA SER A 62 11.62 -29.38 -3.24
C SER A 62 11.19 -29.85 -4.64
N ASP A 63 11.70 -30.99 -5.11
CA ASP A 63 11.31 -31.58 -6.39
C ASP A 63 9.81 -31.92 -6.41
N ILE A 64 9.32 -32.51 -5.32
CA ILE A 64 7.91 -32.87 -5.14
C ILE A 64 7.03 -31.61 -5.14
N LEU A 65 7.42 -30.56 -4.40
CA LEU A 65 6.66 -29.30 -4.31
C LEU A 65 6.63 -28.53 -5.63
N TYR A 66 7.73 -28.53 -6.39
CA TYR A 66 7.76 -27.93 -7.71
C TYR A 66 6.71 -28.57 -8.62
N MET A 67 6.69 -29.90 -8.69
CA MET A 67 5.74 -30.62 -9.53
C MET A 67 4.31 -30.49 -9.01
N LEU A 68 4.10 -30.57 -7.69
CA LEU A 68 2.80 -30.38 -7.06
C LEU A 68 2.20 -29.00 -7.35
N ASN A 69 2.98 -27.93 -7.23
CA ASN A 69 2.52 -26.57 -7.55
C ASN A 69 2.31 -26.36 -9.05
N SER A 70 3.09 -27.01 -9.91
CA SER A 70 2.89 -26.94 -11.37
C SER A 70 1.55 -27.55 -11.80
N LYS A 71 1.12 -28.62 -11.12
CA LYS A 71 -0.17 -29.30 -11.36
C LYS A 71 -1.34 -28.65 -10.62
N ASN A 72 -1.05 -27.81 -9.64
CA ASN A 72 -2.03 -27.13 -8.79
C ASN A 72 -1.59 -25.66 -8.63
N SER A 73 -1.79 -24.85 -9.67
CA SER A 73 -1.30 -23.46 -9.74
C SER A 73 -1.70 -22.58 -8.55
N ASP A 74 -2.84 -22.89 -7.93
CA ASP A 74 -3.40 -22.15 -6.80
C ASP A 74 -2.82 -22.59 -5.45
N LEU A 75 -2.08 -23.70 -5.41
CA LEU A 75 -1.55 -24.25 -4.16
C LEU A 75 -0.41 -23.39 -3.59
N LYS A 76 0.62 -23.10 -4.40
CA LYS A 76 1.79 -22.29 -4.01
C LYS A 76 2.43 -22.73 -2.67
N ALA A 77 2.50 -24.02 -2.41
CA ALA A 77 3.10 -24.59 -1.20
C ALA A 77 4.63 -24.42 -1.21
N THR A 78 5.21 -24.07 -0.07
CA THR A 78 6.67 -24.02 0.14
C THR A 78 7.11 -24.97 1.25
N ASP A 79 8.41 -25.16 1.40
CA ASP A 79 9.02 -25.93 2.50
C ASP A 79 8.78 -25.30 3.89
N ALA A 80 8.38 -24.03 3.95
CA ALA A 80 7.91 -23.39 5.18
C ALA A 80 6.51 -23.88 5.59
N ASP A 81 5.68 -24.34 4.65
CA ASP A 81 4.28 -24.66 4.91
C ASP A 81 4.02 -26.17 5.14
N VAL A 82 4.88 -27.05 4.61
CA VAL A 82 4.69 -28.52 4.64
C VAL A 82 6.01 -29.29 4.85
N GLU A 83 5.90 -30.57 5.17
CA GLU A 83 7.02 -31.49 5.33
C GLU A 83 6.68 -32.91 4.83
N LEU A 84 7.70 -33.76 4.66
CA LEU A 84 7.50 -35.17 4.29
C LEU A 84 7.04 -35.97 5.51
N ASP A 85 5.96 -36.74 5.35
CA ASP A 85 5.46 -37.68 6.34
C ASP A 85 5.99 -39.10 6.04
N GLY A 86 7.26 -39.31 6.35
CA GLY A 86 7.98 -40.55 6.06
C GLY A 86 9.00 -40.40 4.92
N THR A 87 9.56 -41.53 4.48
CA THR A 87 10.58 -41.56 3.41
C THR A 87 9.91 -41.67 2.04
N PRO A 88 10.14 -40.72 1.11
CA PRO A 88 9.66 -40.83 -0.26
C PRO A 88 10.17 -42.10 -0.94
N THR A 89 9.33 -42.72 -1.75
CA THR A 89 9.72 -43.83 -2.63
C THR A 89 9.94 -43.34 -4.06
N THR A 90 10.27 -44.23 -4.98
CA THR A 90 10.34 -43.91 -6.42
C THR A 90 8.98 -43.73 -7.08
N THR A 91 7.87 -44.06 -6.38
CA THR A 91 6.51 -44.02 -6.96
C THR A 91 5.50 -43.17 -6.18
N ALA A 92 5.80 -42.82 -4.93
CA ALA A 92 4.91 -42.03 -4.09
C ALA A 92 5.64 -41.39 -2.91
N ALA A 93 5.06 -40.30 -2.40
CA ALA A 93 5.42 -39.66 -1.15
C ALA A 93 4.15 -39.19 -0.42
N LYS A 94 4.25 -39.05 0.90
CA LYS A 94 3.22 -38.42 1.72
C LYS A 94 3.71 -37.06 2.20
N ILE A 95 2.90 -36.03 1.98
CA ILE A 95 3.18 -34.65 2.39
C ILE A 95 2.20 -34.29 3.50
N LYS A 96 2.69 -33.72 4.60
CA LYS A 96 1.84 -33.20 5.68
C LYS A 96 2.08 -31.72 5.92
N ALA A 97 1.03 -31.02 6.32
CA ALA A 97 1.18 -29.64 6.77
C ALA A 97 2.03 -29.60 8.06
N LYS A 98 2.95 -28.65 8.14
CA LYS A 98 3.66 -28.40 9.40
C LYS A 98 2.69 -27.88 10.45
N SER A 99 2.97 -28.14 11.73
CA SER A 99 2.10 -27.70 12.83
C SER A 99 1.91 -26.18 12.89
N ASP A 100 2.92 -25.41 12.47
CA ASP A 100 2.92 -23.95 12.42
C ASP A 100 2.50 -23.37 11.06
N SER A 101 2.11 -24.23 10.10
CA SER A 101 1.63 -23.80 8.80
C SER A 101 0.37 -22.95 8.94
N LYS A 102 0.41 -21.75 8.36
CA LYS A 102 -0.73 -20.82 8.30
C LYS A 102 -1.62 -21.04 7.08
N LYS A 103 -1.18 -21.86 6.12
CA LYS A 103 -1.87 -22.05 4.83
C LYS A 103 -2.53 -23.42 4.68
N PHE A 104 -1.96 -24.47 5.28
CA PHE A 104 -2.39 -25.85 5.06
C PHE A 104 -2.63 -26.60 6.36
N SER A 105 -3.50 -27.61 6.27
CA SER A 105 -3.78 -28.62 7.29
C SER A 105 -3.77 -30.01 6.65
N GLY A 106 -3.82 -31.07 7.47
CA GLY A 106 -3.94 -32.43 6.97
C GLY A 106 -2.68 -32.99 6.29
N SER A 107 -2.88 -34.03 5.49
CA SER A 107 -1.82 -34.71 4.75
C SER A 107 -2.35 -35.29 3.44
N VAL A 108 -1.48 -35.47 2.45
CA VAL A 108 -1.85 -36.01 1.14
C VAL A 108 -0.79 -36.98 0.63
N ASP A 109 -1.26 -38.12 0.11
CA ASP A 109 -0.45 -39.04 -0.67
C ASP A 109 -0.41 -38.58 -2.13
N VAL A 110 0.80 -38.36 -2.64
CA VAL A 110 1.05 -38.03 -4.03
C VAL A 110 1.75 -39.18 -4.74
N LYS A 111 1.43 -39.38 -6.02
CA LYS A 111 1.99 -40.43 -6.88
C LYS A 111 2.84 -39.79 -7.98
N TYR A 112 3.89 -40.48 -8.41
CA TYR A 112 4.77 -40.05 -9.49
C TYR A 112 5.57 -41.23 -10.04
N THR A 113 6.33 -40.99 -11.11
CA THR A 113 7.41 -41.89 -11.56
C THR A 113 8.75 -41.18 -11.38
N TYR A 114 9.59 -41.68 -10.48
CA TYR A 114 10.91 -41.09 -10.28
C TYR A 114 11.95 -41.70 -11.23
N LYS A 115 12.54 -40.85 -12.06
CA LYS A 115 13.67 -41.20 -12.92
C LYS A 115 14.95 -40.67 -12.29
N LYS A 116 15.68 -41.57 -11.63
CA LYS A 116 17.02 -41.27 -11.13
C LYS A 116 17.93 -40.91 -12.30
N VAL A 117 18.35 -39.66 -12.35
CA VAL A 117 19.41 -39.19 -13.21
C VAL A 117 20.71 -39.45 -12.46
N ALA A 118 21.68 -40.07 -13.12
CA ALA A 118 22.99 -40.25 -12.52
C ALA A 118 23.50 -38.88 -12.06
N ASN A 119 23.78 -38.73 -10.75
CA ASN A 119 24.45 -37.56 -10.23
C ASN A 119 25.90 -37.62 -10.71
N THR A 120 26.15 -37.20 -11.94
CA THR A 120 27.52 -36.96 -12.37
C THR A 120 27.95 -35.66 -11.73
N ILE A 121 28.30 -35.73 -10.44
CA ILE A 121 29.12 -34.70 -9.80
C ILE A 121 30.36 -34.59 -10.68
N LYS A 122 30.48 -33.47 -11.38
CA LYS A 122 31.56 -33.27 -12.33
C LYS A 122 32.76 -32.80 -11.54
N ASP A 123 33.80 -33.62 -11.50
CA ASP A 123 35.06 -33.20 -10.90
C ASP A 123 35.67 -32.08 -11.75
N LEU A 124 35.85 -30.90 -11.16
CA LEU A 124 36.46 -29.75 -11.83
C LEU A 124 37.84 -30.09 -12.41
N GLY A 125 38.58 -31.00 -11.77
CA GLY A 125 39.89 -31.45 -12.25
C GLY A 125 39.86 -32.08 -13.64
N THR A 126 38.69 -32.60 -14.06
CA THR A 126 38.45 -33.27 -15.35
C THR A 126 38.03 -32.32 -16.47
N ILE A 127 37.88 -31.01 -16.20
CA ILE A 127 37.54 -30.02 -17.22
C ILE A 127 38.64 -29.97 -18.29
N THR A 128 38.23 -29.99 -19.56
CA THR A 128 39.13 -30.10 -20.72
C THR A 128 39.81 -28.78 -21.04
N ASN A 129 39.05 -27.67 -21.11
CA ASN A 129 39.59 -26.35 -21.47
C ASN A 129 39.95 -25.56 -20.22
N LYS A 130 41.21 -25.69 -19.78
CA LYS A 130 41.79 -25.00 -18.61
C LYS A 130 42.49 -23.68 -18.98
N ASP A 131 42.78 -23.47 -20.26
CA ASP A 131 43.25 -22.19 -20.78
C ASP A 131 42.05 -21.36 -21.24
N LEU A 132 41.80 -20.26 -20.53
CA LEU A 132 40.64 -19.40 -20.75
C LEU A 132 40.94 -18.30 -21.78
N GLY A 133 42.19 -18.13 -22.21
CA GLY A 133 42.59 -17.05 -23.12
C GLY A 133 42.62 -15.69 -22.43
N GLU A 134 42.12 -14.64 -23.10
CA GLU A 134 42.08 -13.29 -22.53
C GLU A 134 40.86 -13.10 -21.61
N ILE A 135 41.10 -12.62 -20.40
CA ILE A 135 40.06 -12.16 -19.47
C ILE A 135 40.26 -10.65 -19.29
N THR A 136 39.22 -9.86 -19.46
CA THR A 136 39.25 -8.42 -19.19
C THR A 136 38.53 -8.11 -17.89
N GLY A 137 39.10 -7.24 -17.07
CA GLY A 137 38.47 -6.77 -15.85
C GLY A 137 39.13 -5.48 -15.35
N VAL A 138 38.56 -4.87 -14.33
CA VAL A 138 39.01 -3.57 -13.79
C VAL A 138 39.95 -3.66 -12.60
N GLY A 139 39.97 -4.79 -11.90
CA GLY A 139 40.83 -5.03 -10.75
C GLY A 139 42.29 -5.26 -11.15
N ASP A 140 43.18 -5.43 -10.17
CA ASP A 140 44.56 -5.87 -10.42
C ASP A 140 44.63 -7.34 -10.87
N ALA A 141 43.57 -8.11 -10.62
CA ALA A 141 43.36 -9.49 -11.06
C ALA A 141 41.85 -9.69 -11.36
N PRO A 142 41.46 -10.70 -12.15
CA PRO A 142 40.05 -10.97 -12.43
C PRO A 142 39.34 -11.50 -11.18
N ASN A 143 38.06 -11.17 -11.03
CA ASN A 143 37.23 -11.75 -9.97
C ASN A 143 36.65 -13.11 -10.40
N LEU A 144 35.94 -13.79 -9.49
CA LEU A 144 35.35 -15.10 -9.78
C LEU A 144 34.36 -15.05 -10.96
N GLU A 145 33.55 -13.99 -11.06
CA GLU A 145 32.54 -13.85 -12.11
C GLU A 145 33.18 -13.66 -13.50
N ASP A 146 34.24 -12.84 -13.59
CA ASP A 146 35.04 -12.67 -14.81
C ASP A 146 35.59 -14.03 -15.28
N ILE A 147 36.09 -14.83 -14.34
CA ILE A 147 36.63 -16.17 -14.62
C ILE A 147 35.53 -17.14 -15.04
N LEU A 148 34.38 -17.18 -14.33
CA LEU A 148 33.29 -18.11 -14.62
C LEU A 148 32.62 -17.83 -15.96
N SER A 149 32.49 -16.56 -16.35
CA SER A 149 31.95 -16.19 -17.66
C SER A 149 32.75 -16.83 -18.79
N VAL A 150 34.09 -16.69 -18.76
CA VAL A 150 34.96 -17.26 -19.80
C VAL A 150 35.07 -18.78 -19.66
N LEU A 151 35.18 -19.31 -18.44
CA LEU A 151 35.23 -20.75 -18.17
C LEU A 151 34.01 -21.47 -18.74
N ASN A 152 32.80 -20.95 -18.51
CA ASN A 152 31.56 -21.52 -19.02
C ASN A 152 31.44 -21.37 -20.54
N SER A 153 31.93 -20.27 -21.12
CA SER A 153 31.94 -20.12 -22.58
C SER A 153 32.85 -21.15 -23.28
N LYS A 154 33.99 -21.48 -22.66
CA LYS A 154 34.95 -22.49 -23.15
C LYS A 154 34.53 -23.92 -22.83
N ASN A 155 33.65 -24.09 -21.83
CA ASN A 155 33.15 -25.37 -21.38
C ASN A 155 31.63 -25.28 -21.24
N SER A 156 30.91 -25.22 -22.37
CA SER A 156 29.46 -24.99 -22.43
C SER A 156 28.63 -25.91 -21.54
N ASP A 157 29.13 -27.13 -21.31
CA ASP A 157 28.47 -28.15 -20.49
C ASP A 157 28.73 -28.00 -18.99
N LEU A 158 29.57 -27.04 -18.59
CA LEU A 158 29.90 -26.80 -17.19
C LEU A 158 28.77 -26.04 -16.49
N LYS A 159 28.38 -24.85 -16.98
CA LYS A 159 27.34 -23.98 -16.39
C LYS A 159 27.55 -23.73 -14.88
N ALA A 160 28.79 -23.51 -14.46
CA ALA A 160 29.13 -23.20 -13.08
C ALA A 160 28.67 -21.80 -12.67
N THR A 161 28.18 -21.64 -11.44
CA THR A 161 27.76 -20.35 -10.88
C THR A 161 28.50 -20.06 -9.57
N ASN A 162 28.41 -18.82 -9.05
CA ASN A 162 28.94 -18.45 -7.75
C ASN A 162 28.33 -19.25 -6.57
N ALA A 163 27.19 -19.93 -6.79
CA ALA A 163 26.60 -20.83 -5.81
C ALA A 163 27.29 -22.21 -5.79
N ASP A 164 27.94 -22.62 -6.88
CA ASP A 164 28.49 -23.98 -7.01
C ASP A 164 30.00 -24.05 -6.72
N VAL A 165 30.73 -22.94 -6.87
CA VAL A 165 32.20 -22.87 -6.78
C VAL A 165 32.68 -21.60 -6.09
N GLU A 166 33.96 -21.60 -5.68
CA GLU A 166 34.65 -20.45 -5.09
C GLU A 166 36.13 -20.41 -5.51
N LEU A 167 36.79 -19.28 -5.29
CA LEU A 167 38.24 -19.14 -5.50
C LEU A 167 39.01 -19.82 -4.36
N ASP A 168 39.96 -20.68 -4.73
CA ASP A 168 40.88 -21.32 -3.79
C ASP A 168 42.19 -20.51 -3.72
N GLY A 169 42.14 -19.40 -2.97
CA GLY A 169 43.22 -18.43 -2.85
C GLY A 169 42.99 -17.16 -3.67
N THR A 170 44.02 -16.31 -3.76
CA THR A 170 43.96 -15.04 -4.49
C THR A 170 44.30 -15.25 -5.97
N PRO A 171 43.42 -14.87 -6.92
CA PRO A 171 43.72 -14.97 -8.34
C PRO A 171 44.86 -14.03 -8.72
N THR A 172 45.65 -14.44 -9.72
CA THR A 172 46.72 -13.62 -10.30
C THR A 172 46.31 -13.10 -11.67
N THR A 173 47.16 -12.33 -12.34
CA THR A 173 46.94 -11.90 -13.73
C THR A 173 47.12 -13.01 -14.76
N ALA A 174 47.64 -14.17 -14.36
CA ALA A 174 47.95 -15.29 -15.27
C ALA A 174 47.19 -16.58 -14.97
N ALA A 175 46.68 -16.74 -13.73
CA ALA A 175 46.03 -17.97 -13.29
C ALA A 175 45.18 -17.77 -12.04
N ALA A 176 44.19 -18.65 -11.88
CA ALA A 176 43.40 -18.80 -10.67
C ALA A 176 43.14 -20.28 -10.41
N LYS A 177 42.85 -20.60 -9.15
CA LYS A 177 42.38 -21.93 -8.76
C LYS A 177 40.91 -21.82 -8.33
N ILE A 178 40.06 -22.64 -8.93
CA ILE A 178 38.63 -22.71 -8.64
C ILE A 178 38.37 -24.03 -7.94
N LYS A 179 37.66 -24.01 -6.82
CA LYS A 179 37.22 -25.23 -6.13
C LYS A 179 35.71 -25.29 -6.03
N ALA A 180 35.18 -26.50 -6.04
CA ALA A 180 33.79 -26.72 -5.69
C ALA A 180 33.59 -26.32 -4.23
N LYS A 181 32.49 -25.60 -3.96
CA LYS A 181 32.09 -25.36 -2.57
C LYS A 181 31.76 -26.69 -1.90
N SER A 182 31.95 -26.78 -0.58
CA SER A 182 31.72 -28.02 0.18
C SER A 182 30.27 -28.52 0.10
N ASP A 183 29.32 -27.63 -0.16
CA ASP A 183 27.89 -27.91 -0.31
C ASP A 183 27.45 -28.07 -1.78
N SER A 184 28.35 -27.88 -2.75
CA SER A 184 28.08 -27.99 -4.17
C SER A 184 27.51 -29.36 -4.54
N LYS A 185 26.36 -29.36 -5.22
CA LYS A 185 25.71 -30.59 -5.71
C LYS A 185 26.09 -30.93 -7.15
N LYS A 186 26.70 -29.99 -7.87
CA LYS A 186 27.07 -30.13 -9.29
C LYS A 186 28.53 -30.48 -9.51
N PHE A 187 29.42 -30.01 -8.62
CA PHE A 187 30.87 -30.14 -8.81
C PHE A 187 31.56 -30.71 -7.58
N SER A 188 32.71 -31.32 -7.81
CA SER A 188 33.69 -31.69 -6.78
C SER A 188 35.09 -31.28 -7.22
N GLY A 189 36.06 -31.41 -6.31
CA GLY A 189 37.46 -31.18 -6.62
C GLY A 189 37.80 -29.70 -6.86
N SER A 190 38.92 -29.49 -7.55
CA SER A 190 39.42 -28.15 -7.88
C SER A 190 40.16 -28.18 -9.22
N VAL A 191 40.25 -27.03 -9.86
CA VAL A 191 40.93 -26.86 -11.14
C VAL A 191 41.76 -25.59 -11.15
N ASP A 192 43.01 -25.72 -11.59
CA ASP A 192 43.85 -24.60 -11.95
C ASP A 192 43.55 -24.18 -13.38
N VAL A 193 43.19 -22.92 -13.57
CA VAL A 193 42.94 -22.32 -14.88
C VAL A 193 43.99 -21.27 -15.19
N LYS A 194 44.36 -21.15 -16.47
CA LYS A 194 45.33 -20.19 -16.98
C LYS A 194 44.63 -19.18 -17.89
N TYR A 195 45.13 -17.96 -17.92
CA TYR A 195 44.60 -16.88 -18.76
C TYR A 195 45.62 -15.76 -18.91
N THR A 196 45.36 -14.82 -19.81
CA THR A 196 46.00 -13.50 -19.83
C THR A 196 45.00 -12.48 -19.34
N TYR A 197 45.27 -11.84 -18.21
CA TYR A 197 44.40 -10.79 -17.70
C TYR A 197 44.78 -9.42 -18.28
N LYS A 198 43.82 -8.78 -18.94
CA LYS A 198 43.93 -7.43 -19.45
C LYS A 198 43.12 -6.49 -18.57
N LYS A 199 43.83 -5.75 -17.71
CA LYS A 199 43.22 -4.70 -16.90
C LYS A 199 42.66 -3.61 -17.81
N VAL A 200 41.36 -3.37 -17.72
CA VAL A 200 40.68 -2.24 -18.35
C VAL A 200 40.46 -1.15 -17.32
N ALA A 201 40.55 0.11 -17.71
CA ALA A 201 40.23 1.21 -16.81
C ALA A 201 38.73 1.19 -16.49
N GLN A 202 38.38 1.51 -15.24
CA GLN A 202 36.98 1.72 -14.88
C GLN A 202 36.39 2.85 -15.72
N GLN A 203 35.16 2.67 -16.17
CA GLN A 203 34.47 3.68 -16.95
C GLN A 203 33.87 4.74 -16.02
N SER A 204 34.27 6.00 -16.19
CA SER A 204 33.66 7.07 -15.39
C SER A 204 32.22 7.31 -15.81
N LEU A 205 31.29 7.41 -14.85
CA LEU A 205 29.90 7.82 -15.07
C LEU A 205 29.80 9.21 -15.73
N ASN A 206 30.80 10.07 -15.54
CA ASN A 206 30.86 11.36 -16.24
C ASN A 206 30.89 11.21 -17.77
N ASN A 207 31.31 10.04 -18.28
CA ASN A 207 31.41 9.72 -19.70
C ASN A 207 30.08 9.23 -20.31
N ILE A 208 28.97 9.20 -19.58
CA ILE A 208 27.63 9.03 -20.16
C ILE A 208 27.43 10.12 -21.21
N LYS A 209 27.28 9.72 -22.49
CA LYS A 209 27.21 10.65 -23.63
C LYS A 209 25.88 11.38 -23.68
N VAL A 210 24.78 10.65 -23.50
CA VAL A 210 23.42 11.17 -23.50
C VAL A 210 22.90 11.16 -22.07
N LYS A 211 22.88 12.34 -21.45
CA LYS A 211 22.39 12.55 -20.07
C LYS A 211 20.91 12.94 -20.01
N GLU A 212 20.35 13.40 -21.12
CA GLU A 212 18.91 13.65 -21.29
C GLU A 212 18.24 12.35 -21.77
N LEU A 213 17.61 11.65 -20.83
CA LEU A 213 17.08 10.31 -21.05
C LEU A 213 15.69 10.33 -21.71
N GLY A 214 15.04 11.50 -21.77
CA GLY A 214 13.68 11.65 -22.28
C GLY A 214 12.64 11.18 -21.26
N ASP A 215 11.55 10.59 -21.75
CA ASP A 215 10.48 10.09 -20.89
C ASP A 215 10.88 8.75 -20.24
N ILE A 216 10.69 8.66 -18.93
CA ILE A 216 10.83 7.41 -18.16
C ILE A 216 9.46 7.07 -17.59
N ILE A 217 8.92 5.92 -18.00
CA ILE A 217 7.60 5.46 -17.58
C ILE A 217 7.79 4.57 -16.35
N GLY A 218 7.08 4.87 -15.27
CA GLY A 218 7.05 4.04 -14.06
C GLY A 218 6.57 2.62 -14.39
N THR A 219 7.27 1.63 -13.85
CA THR A 219 6.98 0.20 -14.06
C THR A 219 5.81 -0.29 -13.21
N LYS A 220 5.50 0.44 -12.12
CA LYS A 220 4.37 0.19 -11.22
C LYS A 220 3.33 1.29 -11.34
N ASP A 221 2.06 0.90 -11.25
CA ASP A 221 0.96 1.85 -11.33
C ASP A 221 0.92 2.75 -10.10
N LEU A 222 0.71 4.05 -10.34
CA LEU A 222 0.65 5.11 -9.33
C LEU A 222 1.94 5.33 -8.52
N ASP A 223 3.07 4.73 -8.92
CA ASP A 223 4.36 5.04 -8.30
C ASP A 223 4.80 6.45 -8.68
N THR A 224 5.14 7.25 -7.68
CA THR A 224 5.41 8.69 -7.86
C THR A 224 6.90 9.02 -7.89
N PHE A 225 7.75 8.00 -7.73
CA PHE A 225 9.20 8.11 -7.75
C PHE A 225 9.80 7.20 -8.83
N VAL A 226 10.90 7.67 -9.42
CA VAL A 226 11.69 6.86 -10.35
C VAL A 226 12.58 5.90 -9.58
N THR A 227 12.70 4.67 -10.05
CA THR A 227 13.58 3.65 -9.48
C THR A 227 14.95 3.62 -10.15
N LEU A 228 15.93 3.00 -9.49
CA LEU A 228 17.28 2.84 -10.05
C LEU A 228 17.25 2.00 -11.33
N ALA A 229 16.49 0.90 -11.33
CA ALA A 229 16.31 0.01 -12.47
C ALA A 229 15.77 0.74 -13.72
N GLU A 230 14.82 1.66 -13.53
CA GLU A 230 14.27 2.50 -14.60
C GLU A 230 15.32 3.47 -15.16
N ILE A 231 16.13 4.07 -14.29
CA ILE A 231 17.25 4.94 -14.70
C ILE A 231 18.31 4.16 -15.48
N VAL A 232 18.72 2.98 -14.97
CA VAL A 232 19.71 2.11 -15.64
C VAL A 232 19.21 1.70 -17.03
N THR A 233 17.95 1.27 -17.12
CA THR A 233 17.31 0.90 -18.39
C THR A 233 17.31 2.08 -19.36
N ALA A 234 16.95 3.28 -18.89
CA ALA A 234 16.92 4.48 -19.70
C ALA A 234 18.32 4.91 -20.18
N ILE A 235 19.34 4.89 -19.30
CA ILE A 235 20.73 5.20 -19.65
C ILE A 235 21.22 4.23 -20.73
N ASN A 236 21.05 2.92 -20.53
CA ASN A 236 21.51 1.90 -21.47
C ASN A 236 20.80 2.00 -22.83
N SER A 237 19.51 2.34 -22.85
CA SER A 237 18.76 2.54 -24.10
C SER A 237 19.29 3.73 -24.93
N LYS A 238 19.72 4.81 -24.26
CA LYS A 238 20.25 6.03 -24.91
C LYS A 238 21.75 5.98 -25.16
N ASN A 239 22.47 5.13 -24.44
CA ASN A 239 23.92 4.97 -24.52
C ASN A 239 24.23 3.51 -24.83
N SER A 240 24.04 3.11 -26.09
CA SER A 240 24.27 1.73 -26.53
C SER A 240 25.68 1.26 -26.15
N GLY A 241 25.77 0.07 -25.57
CA GLY A 241 27.03 -0.53 -25.11
C GLY A 241 27.56 0.02 -23.77
N TYR A 242 26.84 0.91 -23.09
CA TYR A 242 27.26 1.42 -21.78
C TYR A 242 27.21 0.32 -20.70
N GLY A 243 26.18 -0.53 -20.71
CA GLY A 243 26.16 -1.80 -19.98
C GLY A 243 26.08 -1.69 -18.45
N LEU A 244 25.42 -0.64 -17.94
CA LEU A 244 25.14 -0.51 -16.50
C LEU A 244 24.18 -1.60 -16.03
N ILE A 245 24.38 -2.09 -14.80
CA ILE A 245 23.37 -2.82 -14.04
C ILE A 245 23.02 -2.04 -12.77
N ASP A 246 21.94 -2.45 -12.08
CA ASP A 246 21.46 -1.76 -10.88
C ASP A 246 22.54 -1.67 -9.79
N ASP A 247 23.34 -2.73 -9.61
CA ASP A 247 24.41 -2.78 -8.61
C ASP A 247 25.61 -1.87 -8.94
N ASP A 248 25.71 -1.35 -10.15
CA ASP A 248 26.83 -0.48 -10.55
C ASP A 248 26.70 0.93 -9.99
N ILE A 249 25.50 1.35 -9.63
CA ILE A 249 25.23 2.74 -9.24
C ILE A 249 24.36 2.82 -7.99
N GLU A 250 24.36 4.00 -7.38
CA GLU A 250 23.44 4.35 -6.31
C GLU A 250 23.05 5.82 -6.44
N PHE A 251 21.88 6.20 -5.91
CA PHE A 251 21.44 7.58 -5.94
C PHE A 251 22.26 8.45 -4.97
N VAL A 252 22.50 9.70 -5.37
CA VAL A 252 23.04 10.76 -4.52
C VAL A 252 21.91 11.72 -4.18
N GLY A 253 21.28 11.50 -3.02
CA GLY A 253 20.07 12.21 -2.62
C GLY A 253 18.79 11.60 -3.21
N ILE A 254 17.66 12.29 -3.07
CA ILE A 254 16.36 11.83 -3.56
C ILE A 254 16.20 12.27 -5.02
N PRO A 255 15.94 11.35 -5.97
CA PRO A 255 15.67 11.74 -7.35
C PRO A 255 14.38 12.54 -7.44
N THR A 256 14.32 13.50 -8.38
CA THR A 256 13.12 14.27 -8.67
C THR A 256 12.39 13.68 -9.87
N LYS A 257 11.21 14.22 -10.22
CA LYS A 257 10.52 13.86 -11.47
C LYS A 257 11.27 14.30 -12.74
N LYS A 258 12.35 15.09 -12.63
CA LYS A 258 13.08 15.66 -13.78
C LYS A 258 14.56 15.30 -13.87
N GLU A 259 15.14 14.86 -12.77
CA GLU A 259 16.58 14.60 -12.69
C GLU A 259 16.94 13.69 -11.52
N ALA A 260 18.07 13.00 -11.68
CA ALA A 260 18.70 12.20 -10.65
C ALA A 260 20.22 12.44 -10.67
N ASN A 261 20.82 12.47 -9.49
CA ASN A 261 22.27 12.37 -9.33
C ASN A 261 22.60 10.93 -8.97
N ILE A 262 23.55 10.33 -9.67
CA ILE A 262 24.02 8.97 -9.46
C ILE A 262 25.52 8.96 -9.19
N LYS A 263 25.98 8.00 -8.41
CA LYS A 263 27.40 7.70 -8.23
C LYS A 263 27.64 6.22 -8.44
N ALA A 264 28.86 5.85 -8.80
CA ALA A 264 29.23 4.45 -8.85
C ALA A 264 29.10 3.86 -7.45
N SER A 265 28.45 2.70 -7.36
CA SER A 265 28.36 1.96 -6.11
C SER A 265 29.77 1.59 -5.64
N HIS A 266 29.97 1.51 -4.33
CA HIS A 266 31.22 1.02 -3.74
C HIS A 266 31.55 -0.43 -4.12
N THR A 267 30.55 -1.20 -4.56
CA THR A 267 30.71 -2.56 -5.10
C THR A 267 30.92 -2.61 -6.61
N SER A 268 30.71 -1.49 -7.32
CA SER A 268 30.89 -1.48 -8.77
C SER A 268 32.35 -1.65 -9.10
N THR A 269 32.66 -2.73 -9.80
CA THR A 269 33.98 -2.94 -10.36
C THR A 269 34.09 -2.16 -11.67
N LYS A 270 33.04 -2.09 -12.50
CA LYS A 270 33.11 -1.53 -13.85
C LYS A 270 33.12 0.00 -13.92
N PHE A 271 32.51 0.68 -12.95
CA PHE A 271 32.27 2.13 -13.03
C PHE A 271 32.87 2.92 -11.88
N THR A 272 33.12 4.22 -12.13
CA THR A 272 33.58 5.18 -11.11
C THR A 272 32.93 6.55 -11.28
N GLY A 273 33.08 7.40 -10.26
CA GLY A 273 32.69 8.81 -10.34
C GLY A 273 31.19 9.02 -10.14
N THR A 274 30.72 10.17 -10.59
CA THR A 274 29.32 10.60 -10.45
C THR A 274 28.78 11.08 -11.79
N ALA A 275 27.46 11.14 -11.93
CA ALA A 275 26.80 11.77 -13.05
C ALA A 275 25.45 12.37 -12.63
N LYS A 276 25.05 13.42 -13.33
CA LYS A 276 23.69 13.96 -13.29
C LYS A 276 22.99 13.61 -14.58
N VAL A 277 21.81 13.02 -14.49
CA VAL A 277 20.94 12.70 -15.63
C VAL A 277 19.62 13.46 -15.50
N THR A 278 19.04 13.84 -16.63
CA THR A 278 17.75 14.52 -16.73
C THR A 278 16.75 13.65 -17.50
N PHE A 279 15.48 13.75 -17.15
CA PHE A 279 14.39 12.94 -17.72
C PHE A 279 13.04 13.64 -17.47
N ASN A 280 11.96 13.09 -18.00
CA ASN A 280 10.60 13.39 -17.54
C ASN A 280 9.99 12.10 -17.01
N PHE A 281 9.90 11.97 -15.69
CA PHE A 281 9.28 10.79 -15.09
C PHE A 281 7.76 10.88 -15.26
N ARG A 282 7.18 9.82 -15.83
CA ARG A 282 5.74 9.68 -16.04
C ARG A 282 5.22 8.56 -15.16
N VAL A 283 4.33 8.92 -14.25
CA VAL A 283 3.59 7.95 -13.44
C VAL A 283 2.76 7.07 -14.37
N SER A 284 2.94 5.75 -14.29
CA SER A 284 2.06 4.82 -14.99
C SER A 284 0.68 4.86 -14.35
N PHE A 285 -0.35 5.16 -15.15
CA PHE A 285 -1.74 5.10 -14.76
C PHE A 285 -2.45 4.10 -15.67
N ASN A 286 -2.72 2.91 -15.13
CA ASN A 286 -3.53 1.92 -15.81
C ASN A 286 -5.01 2.25 -15.59
N VAL A 287 -5.78 2.43 -16.67
CA VAL A 287 -7.21 2.76 -16.55
C VAL A 287 -8.02 1.64 -15.88
N SER A 288 -7.50 0.41 -15.85
CA SER A 288 -8.08 -0.70 -15.10
C SER A 288 -8.13 -0.44 -13.59
N THR A 289 -7.29 0.47 -13.06
CA THR A 289 -7.33 0.83 -11.65
C THR A 289 -8.70 1.37 -11.23
N LEU A 290 -9.46 2.01 -12.13
CA LEU A 290 -10.83 2.43 -11.83
C LEU A 290 -11.77 1.24 -11.64
N GLU A 291 -11.61 0.18 -12.44
CA GLU A 291 -12.31 -1.09 -12.24
C GLU A 291 -11.86 -1.76 -10.93
N ASP A 292 -10.56 -1.76 -10.61
CA ASP A 292 -10.04 -2.34 -9.38
C ASP A 292 -10.61 -1.63 -8.13
N VAL A 293 -10.78 -0.31 -8.16
CA VAL A 293 -11.46 0.42 -7.07
C VAL A 293 -12.89 -0.06 -6.92
N ILE A 294 -13.62 -0.26 -8.03
CA ILE A 294 -15.02 -0.73 -8.04
C ILE A 294 -15.14 -2.19 -7.59
N ASN A 295 -14.13 -3.01 -7.88
CA ASN A 295 -14.09 -4.41 -7.49
C ASN A 295 -13.44 -4.63 -6.12
N ASP A 296 -12.97 -3.57 -5.46
CA ASP A 296 -12.27 -3.64 -4.17
C ASP A 296 -11.02 -4.55 -4.25
N LYS A 297 -10.19 -4.38 -5.28
CA LYS A 297 -8.97 -5.16 -5.53
C LYS A 297 -7.70 -4.31 -5.48
N GLY A 298 -6.60 -4.90 -5.03
CA GLY A 298 -5.25 -4.33 -5.10
C GLY A 298 -5.15 -2.91 -4.50
N LEU A 299 -4.53 -1.98 -5.24
CA LEU A 299 -4.48 -0.57 -4.85
C LEU A 299 -5.86 0.09 -4.82
N GLY A 300 -6.82 -0.44 -5.59
CA GLY A 300 -8.18 0.04 -5.63
C GLY A 300 -8.91 -0.08 -4.29
N SER A 301 -8.67 -1.16 -3.54
CA SER A 301 -9.26 -1.35 -2.19
C SER A 301 -8.86 -0.25 -1.22
N ALA A 302 -7.60 0.22 -1.30
CA ALA A 302 -7.07 1.27 -0.43
C ALA A 302 -7.60 2.66 -0.78
N ALA A 303 -7.89 2.91 -2.06
CA ALA A 303 -8.46 4.17 -2.53
C ALA A 303 -9.97 4.28 -2.32
N ARG A 304 -10.66 3.15 -2.14
CA ARG A 304 -12.12 3.08 -2.04
C ARG A 304 -12.65 3.72 -0.74
N PRO A 305 -13.56 4.71 -0.80
CA PRO A 305 -14.06 5.40 0.40
C PRO A 305 -14.99 4.55 1.29
N ASN A 306 -15.70 3.56 0.74
CA ASN A 306 -16.65 2.71 1.47
C ASN A 306 -16.83 1.36 0.77
N LYS A 307 -17.54 0.41 1.40
CA LYS A 307 -17.78 -0.95 0.85
C LYS A 307 -19.12 -1.10 0.12
N LEU A 308 -19.80 -0.02 -0.25
CA LEU A 308 -21.11 -0.09 -0.91
C LEU A 308 -20.98 -0.53 -2.37
N ASN A 309 -21.78 -1.50 -2.81
CA ASN A 309 -21.86 -1.96 -4.20
C ASN A 309 -20.50 -2.36 -4.78
N VAL A 310 -19.73 -3.20 -4.07
CA VAL A 310 -18.54 -3.83 -4.64
C VAL A 310 -18.94 -4.65 -5.88
N GLY A 311 -18.18 -4.49 -6.97
CA GLY A 311 -18.45 -5.14 -8.25
C GLY A 311 -19.29 -4.33 -9.24
N PHE A 312 -19.89 -3.21 -8.81
CA PHE A 312 -20.75 -2.40 -9.67
C PHE A 312 -20.51 -0.90 -9.47
N LEU A 313 -20.52 -0.15 -10.57
CA LEU A 313 -20.72 1.29 -10.56
C LEU A 313 -22.21 1.60 -10.51
N MET A 314 -22.63 2.34 -9.50
CA MET A 314 -24.00 2.79 -9.36
C MET A 314 -24.27 4.01 -10.26
N VAL A 315 -25.31 3.92 -11.10
CA VAL A 315 -25.68 4.97 -12.06
C VAL A 315 -27.16 5.36 -11.93
N PRO A 316 -27.55 6.64 -12.09
CA PRO A 316 -28.95 7.07 -12.00
C PRO A 316 -29.88 6.40 -13.04
N GLY A 317 -29.32 6.03 -14.19
CA GLY A 317 -30.02 5.48 -15.33
C GLY A 317 -29.04 4.80 -16.29
N TYR A 318 -29.58 4.03 -17.23
CA TYR A 318 -28.78 3.28 -18.21
C TYR A 318 -28.58 4.04 -19.53
N ASP A 319 -29.05 5.28 -19.64
CA ASP A 319 -28.68 6.15 -20.76
C ASP A 319 -27.25 6.68 -20.58
N GLN A 320 -26.57 7.00 -21.69
CA GLN A 320 -25.17 7.46 -21.66
C GLN A 320 -24.95 8.67 -20.75
N GLN A 321 -25.88 9.64 -20.72
CA GLN A 321 -25.73 10.84 -19.91
C GLN A 321 -25.78 10.51 -18.42
N SER A 322 -26.72 9.66 -18.00
CA SER A 322 -26.82 9.17 -16.63
C SER A 322 -25.59 8.34 -16.23
N ILE A 323 -25.11 7.46 -17.12
CA ILE A 323 -23.91 6.63 -16.87
C ILE A 323 -22.70 7.53 -16.68
N MET A 324 -22.49 8.51 -17.57
CA MET A 324 -21.38 9.44 -17.46
C MET A 324 -21.47 10.32 -16.21
N THR A 325 -22.68 10.70 -15.79
CA THR A 325 -22.89 11.43 -14.53
C THR A 325 -22.50 10.58 -13.32
N GLY A 326 -22.89 9.29 -13.30
CA GLY A 326 -22.50 8.35 -12.26
C GLY A 326 -20.99 8.09 -12.25
N PHE A 327 -20.40 7.87 -13.42
CA PHE A 327 -18.97 7.66 -13.59
C PHE A 327 -18.16 8.88 -13.15
N GLN A 328 -18.56 10.10 -13.53
CA GLN A 328 -17.89 11.32 -13.07
C GLN A 328 -17.97 11.48 -11.56
N SER A 329 -19.16 11.27 -10.97
CA SER A 329 -19.37 11.36 -9.52
C SER A 329 -18.54 10.33 -8.75
N PHE A 330 -18.21 9.20 -9.38
CA PHE A 330 -17.32 8.18 -8.84
C PHE A 330 -15.85 8.54 -9.03
N VAL A 331 -15.43 9.00 -10.20
CA VAL A 331 -14.01 9.22 -10.51
C VAL A 331 -13.46 10.49 -9.86
N VAL A 332 -14.23 11.59 -9.80
CA VAL A 332 -13.74 12.87 -9.28
C VAL A 332 -13.21 12.77 -7.84
N PRO A 333 -13.93 12.19 -6.86
CA PRO A 333 -13.40 12.05 -5.50
C PRO A 333 -12.13 11.17 -5.41
N LEU A 334 -11.98 10.19 -6.30
CA LEU A 334 -10.77 9.37 -6.36
C LEU A 334 -9.58 10.16 -6.90
N LEU A 335 -9.81 11.03 -7.89
CA LEU A 335 -8.78 11.93 -8.42
C LEU A 335 -8.37 12.99 -7.41
N GLU A 336 -9.29 13.50 -6.60
CA GLU A 336 -8.96 14.40 -5.48
C GLU A 336 -8.03 13.72 -4.47
N LYS A 337 -8.29 12.44 -4.14
CA LYS A 337 -7.37 11.64 -3.31
C LYS A 337 -6.02 11.40 -4.00
N ALA A 338 -6.01 11.11 -5.29
CA ALA A 338 -4.77 10.93 -6.06
C ALA A 338 -3.94 12.23 -6.15
N ALA A 339 -4.59 13.39 -6.20
CA ALA A 339 -3.93 14.69 -6.17
C ALA A 339 -3.17 14.93 -4.86
N MET A 340 -3.68 14.43 -3.73
CA MET A 340 -2.95 14.44 -2.44
C MET A 340 -1.65 13.62 -2.48
N LEU A 341 -1.56 12.64 -3.38
CA LEU A 341 -0.36 11.84 -3.65
C LEU A 341 0.54 12.46 -4.73
N GLY A 342 0.22 13.66 -5.23
CA GLY A 342 1.01 14.34 -6.26
C GLY A 342 0.74 13.86 -7.70
N ILE A 343 -0.41 13.21 -7.92
CA ILE A 343 -0.92 12.83 -9.25
C ILE A 343 -2.09 13.75 -9.59
N SER A 344 -1.87 14.75 -10.44
CA SER A 344 -2.89 15.73 -10.81
C SER A 344 -3.47 15.40 -12.18
N ILE A 345 -4.61 14.69 -12.18
CA ILE A 345 -5.38 14.36 -13.37
C ILE A 345 -6.83 14.81 -13.12
N THR A 346 -7.47 15.45 -14.09
CA THR A 346 -8.90 15.80 -14.04
C THR A 346 -9.76 14.76 -14.77
N PHE A 347 -11.06 14.76 -14.49
CA PHE A 347 -11.99 13.88 -15.20
C PHE A 347 -12.01 14.15 -16.72
N ASP A 348 -12.02 15.42 -17.13
CA ASP A 348 -11.99 15.82 -18.54
C ASP A 348 -10.70 15.35 -19.25
N GLN A 349 -9.58 15.35 -18.53
CA GLN A 349 -8.32 14.79 -19.03
C GLN A 349 -8.43 13.28 -19.26
N ILE A 350 -9.05 12.52 -18.33
CA ILE A 350 -9.34 11.09 -18.53
C ILE A 350 -10.18 10.87 -19.78
N GLN A 351 -11.24 11.66 -19.97
CA GLN A 351 -12.08 11.55 -21.17
C GLN A 351 -11.31 11.84 -22.46
N THR A 352 -10.32 12.73 -22.39
CA THR A 352 -9.47 13.06 -23.55
C THR A 352 -8.56 11.88 -23.93
N VAL A 353 -7.95 11.21 -22.95
CA VAL A 353 -6.91 10.19 -23.13
C VAL A 353 -7.41 8.75 -23.09
N SER A 354 -8.69 8.53 -22.79
CA SER A 354 -9.32 7.20 -22.77
C SER A 354 -10.48 7.12 -23.76
N ASN A 355 -10.73 5.93 -24.28
CA ASN A 355 -12.00 5.59 -24.92
C ASN A 355 -12.94 5.05 -23.84
N ILE A 356 -14.21 5.44 -23.92
CA ILE A 356 -15.29 4.92 -23.07
C ILE A 356 -16.32 4.31 -24.01
N GLU A 357 -16.42 3.00 -23.98
CA GLU A 357 -17.39 2.25 -24.78
C GLU A 357 -18.51 1.74 -23.87
N PHE A 358 -19.74 1.86 -24.33
CA PHE A 358 -20.92 1.38 -23.62
C PHE A 358 -21.28 0.01 -24.17
N LEU A 359 -21.40 -0.99 -23.31
CA LEU A 359 -21.61 -2.38 -23.70
C LEU A 359 -22.95 -2.92 -23.18
N ASP A 360 -23.63 -3.73 -23.98
CA ASP A 360 -24.80 -4.49 -23.56
C ASP A 360 -24.43 -5.72 -22.69
N ALA A 361 -25.40 -6.56 -22.36
CA ALA A 361 -25.17 -7.76 -21.55
C ALA A 361 -24.30 -8.83 -22.25
N ASP A 362 -24.27 -8.83 -23.58
CA ASP A 362 -23.49 -9.76 -24.40
C ASP A 362 -22.09 -9.20 -24.74
N GLY A 363 -21.79 -7.97 -24.30
CA GLY A 363 -20.51 -7.30 -24.54
C GLY A 363 -20.42 -6.57 -25.88
N ASN A 364 -21.54 -6.40 -26.60
CA ASN A 364 -21.55 -5.64 -27.85
C ASN A 364 -21.60 -4.14 -27.57
N LYS A 365 -20.94 -3.37 -28.43
CA LYS A 365 -20.93 -1.91 -28.34
C LYS A 365 -22.30 -1.32 -28.68
N VAL A 366 -22.84 -0.50 -27.78
CA VAL A 366 -24.09 0.23 -27.93
C VAL A 366 -23.80 1.64 -28.44
N SER A 367 -24.09 1.90 -29.72
CA SER A 367 -23.85 3.21 -30.36
C SER A 367 -25.05 4.16 -30.32
N ASP A 368 -26.26 3.64 -30.16
CA ASP A 368 -27.51 4.41 -30.16
C ASP A 368 -28.23 4.25 -28.81
N THR A 369 -28.54 5.38 -28.18
CA THR A 369 -29.23 5.46 -26.88
C THR A 369 -30.74 5.68 -27.02
N SER A 370 -31.26 5.77 -28.24
CA SER A 370 -32.62 6.22 -28.50
C SER A 370 -33.75 5.20 -28.26
N GLY A 371 -33.47 3.96 -27.83
CA GLY A 371 -34.56 3.10 -27.34
C GLY A 371 -34.22 1.64 -27.08
N ASN A 372 -34.53 1.19 -25.86
CA ASN A 372 -34.61 -0.19 -25.35
C ASN A 372 -33.32 -0.96 -25.04
N THR A 373 -32.17 -0.69 -25.65
CA THR A 373 -30.96 -1.46 -25.32
C THR A 373 -30.39 -1.00 -23.96
N VAL A 374 -30.40 -1.91 -22.99
CA VAL A 374 -29.85 -1.66 -21.65
C VAL A 374 -28.33 -1.77 -21.70
N ILE A 375 -27.63 -0.68 -21.39
CA ILE A 375 -26.18 -0.70 -21.20
C ILE A 375 -25.87 -1.37 -19.86
N ASN A 376 -25.12 -2.47 -19.89
CA ASN A 376 -24.80 -3.28 -18.72
C ASN A 376 -23.39 -3.00 -18.16
N SER A 377 -22.46 -2.56 -19.01
CA SER A 377 -21.10 -2.19 -18.58
C SER A 377 -20.52 -1.04 -19.40
N ILE A 378 -19.45 -0.43 -18.88
CA ILE A 378 -18.57 0.45 -19.64
C ILE A 378 -17.19 -0.17 -19.76
N LYS A 379 -16.61 -0.13 -20.96
CA LYS A 379 -15.21 -0.48 -21.21
C LYS A 379 -14.39 0.80 -21.34
N LEU A 380 -13.39 0.93 -20.47
CA LEU A 380 -12.37 1.97 -20.54
C LEU A 380 -11.12 1.39 -21.19
N SER A 381 -10.52 2.11 -22.13
CA SER A 381 -9.22 1.74 -22.69
C SER A 381 -8.38 2.99 -22.94
N ALA A 382 -7.07 2.92 -22.72
CA ALA A 382 -6.17 3.99 -23.15
C ALA A 382 -6.33 4.28 -24.66
N LYS A 383 -6.41 5.55 -25.04
CA LYS A 383 -6.55 5.95 -26.44
C LYS A 383 -5.18 5.95 -27.11
N ALA A 384 -5.06 5.18 -28.20
CA ALA A 384 -3.82 5.06 -28.96
C ALA A 384 -3.28 6.44 -29.39
N GLY A 385 -1.99 6.68 -29.16
CA GLY A 385 -1.31 7.95 -29.47
C GLY A 385 -1.58 9.07 -28.47
N LYS A 386 -2.32 8.81 -27.38
CA LYS A 386 -2.59 9.76 -26.28
C LYS A 386 -1.98 9.35 -24.95
N GLU A 387 -1.19 8.29 -24.92
CA GLU A 387 -0.62 7.68 -23.71
C GLU A 387 0.18 8.71 -22.89
N ASN A 388 0.92 9.61 -23.56
CA ASN A 388 1.75 10.65 -22.93
C ASN A 388 1.15 12.06 -23.02
N SER A 389 -0.15 12.19 -23.34
CA SER A 389 -0.77 13.52 -23.53
C SER A 389 -1.00 14.30 -22.24
N LEU A 390 -0.87 13.66 -21.08
CA LEU A 390 -0.93 14.32 -19.77
C LEU A 390 0.48 14.55 -19.24
N ASP A 391 0.75 15.73 -18.69
CA ASP A 391 2.06 16.03 -18.12
C ASP A 391 2.35 15.14 -16.91
N GLY A 392 3.54 14.52 -16.89
CA GLY A 392 3.97 13.63 -15.82
C GLY A 392 3.18 12.32 -15.65
N VAL A 393 2.32 11.96 -16.60
CA VAL A 393 1.50 10.72 -16.55
C VAL A 393 1.59 9.96 -17.87
N HIS A 394 1.64 8.64 -17.78
CA HIS A 394 1.54 7.70 -18.90
C HIS A 394 0.29 6.83 -18.73
N ILE A 395 -0.67 6.95 -19.64
CA ILE A 395 -1.96 6.25 -19.61
C ILE A 395 -1.85 4.93 -20.39
N ARG A 396 -2.27 3.82 -19.79
CA ARG A 396 -2.27 2.49 -20.45
C ARG A 396 -3.44 1.61 -19.99
N GLY A 397 -3.53 0.43 -20.62
CA GLY A 397 -4.41 -0.66 -20.23
C GLY A 397 -5.89 -0.48 -20.59
N GLU A 398 -6.71 -1.38 -20.09
CA GLU A 398 -8.16 -1.40 -20.26
C GLU A 398 -8.85 -1.98 -19.02
N GLY A 399 -10.09 -1.56 -18.76
CA GLY A 399 -10.92 -2.07 -17.67
C GLY A 399 -12.40 -2.13 -18.07
N ASN A 400 -13.14 -3.07 -17.48
CA ASN A 400 -14.56 -3.29 -17.74
C ASN A 400 -15.37 -3.13 -16.44
N ILE A 401 -16.20 -2.09 -16.39
CA ILE A 401 -16.95 -1.70 -15.21
C ILE A 401 -18.41 -2.06 -15.40
N LYS A 402 -18.93 -2.98 -14.59
CA LYS A 402 -20.35 -3.34 -14.57
C LYS A 402 -21.18 -2.22 -13.94
N LEU A 403 -22.39 -2.04 -14.45
CA LEU A 403 -23.31 -0.99 -14.02
C LEU A 403 -24.49 -1.57 -13.25
N LYS A 404 -25.00 -0.82 -12.28
CA LYS A 404 -26.26 -1.12 -11.60
C LYS A 404 -27.04 0.18 -11.40
N LYS A 405 -28.33 0.16 -11.73
CA LYS A 405 -29.18 1.35 -11.62
C LYS A 405 -29.45 1.70 -10.15
N GLN A 406 -29.33 2.97 -9.83
CA GLN A 406 -29.74 3.54 -8.55
C GLN A 406 -31.26 3.61 -8.43
N LYS A 407 -31.76 3.44 -7.21
CA LYS A 407 -33.14 3.75 -6.84
C LYS A 407 -33.27 5.25 -6.60
N SER A 408 -34.47 5.80 -6.77
CA SER A 408 -34.68 7.21 -6.42
C SER A 408 -34.70 7.37 -4.91
N ALA A 409 -33.93 8.32 -4.37
CA ALA A 409 -34.02 8.65 -2.96
C ALA A 409 -35.38 9.28 -2.60
N SER A 410 -36.09 9.88 -3.58
CA SER A 410 -37.43 10.43 -3.38
C SER A 410 -38.43 9.41 -2.85
N ASP A 411 -38.21 8.12 -3.14
CA ASP A 411 -39.10 7.04 -2.71
C ASP A 411 -38.99 6.79 -1.19
N LEU A 412 -37.89 7.26 -0.58
CA LEU A 412 -37.63 7.17 0.86
C LEU A 412 -37.92 8.49 1.58
N ILE A 413 -37.86 9.61 0.88
CA ILE A 413 -37.90 10.94 1.48
C ILE A 413 -39.33 11.47 1.48
N LYS A 414 -39.92 11.46 2.67
CA LYS A 414 -41.27 11.96 2.96
C LYS A 414 -41.23 13.36 3.58
N GLU A 415 -40.18 13.68 4.33
CA GLU A 415 -40.04 14.91 5.10
C GLU A 415 -38.66 15.55 4.88
N THR A 416 -38.69 16.84 4.54
CA THR A 416 -37.49 17.69 4.40
C THR A 416 -37.36 18.73 5.51
N ASN A 417 -38.44 18.97 6.26
CA ASN A 417 -38.38 19.77 7.49
C ASN A 417 -38.07 18.84 8.66
N LEU A 418 -36.85 18.92 9.17
CA LEU A 418 -36.38 18.05 10.24
C LEU A 418 -36.89 18.52 11.61
N GLY A 419 -37.42 19.74 11.69
CA GLY A 419 -37.85 20.37 12.93
C GLY A 419 -36.65 20.81 13.76
N GLU A 420 -36.77 20.65 15.06
CA GLU A 420 -35.70 20.96 16.01
C GLU A 420 -34.70 19.81 16.06
N ILE A 421 -33.42 20.14 15.94
CA ILE A 421 -32.29 19.23 16.09
C ILE A 421 -31.47 19.64 17.31
N ALA A 422 -31.00 18.65 18.07
CA ALA A 422 -30.19 18.86 19.26
C ALA A 422 -28.80 18.27 19.03
N PRO A 423 -27.91 18.96 18.29
CA PRO A 423 -26.54 18.48 18.15
C PRO A 423 -25.87 18.48 19.53
N VAL A 424 -24.93 17.56 19.74
CA VAL A 424 -24.26 17.46 21.04
C VAL A 424 -23.46 18.72 21.35
N ASP A 425 -22.82 19.30 20.32
CA ASP A 425 -22.13 20.58 20.32
C ASP A 425 -22.35 21.36 19.00
N ASN A 426 -21.83 22.58 18.90
CA ASN A 426 -21.95 23.41 17.69
C ASN A 426 -20.84 23.19 16.64
N SER A 427 -20.08 22.10 16.73
CA SER A 427 -19.11 21.75 15.68
C SER A 427 -19.83 21.41 14.38
N ALA A 428 -19.21 21.73 13.23
CA ALA A 428 -19.80 21.42 11.93
C ALA A 428 -20.06 19.91 11.74
N TYR A 429 -19.22 19.08 12.36
CA TYR A 429 -19.37 17.64 12.38
C TYR A 429 -20.62 17.18 13.15
N MET A 430 -20.79 17.62 14.40
CA MET A 430 -21.94 17.21 15.21
C MET A 430 -23.26 17.79 14.72
N ILE A 431 -23.24 19.01 14.20
CA ILE A 431 -24.40 19.57 13.48
C ILE A 431 -24.73 18.68 12.28
N GLY A 432 -23.74 18.30 11.46
CA GLY A 432 -23.93 17.39 10.33
C GLY A 432 -24.51 16.03 10.75
N LYS A 433 -24.01 15.45 11.84
CA LYS A 433 -24.51 14.17 12.40
C LYS A 433 -25.95 14.29 12.88
N ALA A 434 -26.28 15.31 13.68
CA ALA A 434 -27.64 15.55 14.17
C ALA A 434 -28.65 15.81 13.03
N ILE A 435 -28.24 16.54 11.99
CA ILE A 435 -29.03 16.72 10.77
C ILE A 435 -29.30 15.36 10.11
N LEU A 436 -28.27 14.52 9.96
CA LEU A 436 -28.42 13.20 9.34
C LEU A 436 -29.34 12.30 10.15
N GLU A 437 -29.17 12.23 11.46
CA GLU A 437 -30.00 11.43 12.37
C GLU A 437 -31.47 11.88 12.33
N ALA A 438 -31.72 13.19 12.41
CA ALA A 438 -33.06 13.74 12.29
C ALA A 438 -33.68 13.44 10.91
N PHE A 439 -32.90 13.55 9.84
CA PHE A 439 -33.33 13.18 8.49
C PHE A 439 -33.70 11.69 8.39
N LEU A 440 -32.84 10.79 8.88
CA LEU A 440 -33.08 9.35 8.84
C LEU A 440 -34.33 8.98 9.67
N SER A 441 -34.46 9.57 10.86
CA SER A 441 -35.61 9.35 11.77
C SER A 441 -36.93 9.82 11.15
N LYS A 442 -37.00 11.08 10.69
CA LYS A 442 -38.22 11.65 10.06
C LYS A 442 -38.68 10.89 8.82
N ASN A 443 -37.74 10.29 8.10
CA ASN A 443 -38.01 9.52 6.90
C ASN A 443 -38.17 8.00 7.16
N ASN A 444 -38.17 7.56 8.42
CA ASN A 444 -38.28 6.15 8.83
C ASN A 444 -37.20 5.25 8.22
N ILE A 445 -35.98 5.77 8.07
CA ILE A 445 -34.82 5.05 7.54
C ILE A 445 -34.08 4.38 8.70
N ASN A 446 -34.57 3.20 9.10
CA ASN A 446 -34.02 2.46 10.25
C ASN A 446 -32.99 1.39 9.87
N ASP A 447 -32.96 0.95 8.61
CA ASP A 447 -32.03 -0.07 8.12
C ASP A 447 -30.58 0.44 8.13
N LYS A 448 -29.68 -0.29 8.81
CA LYS A 448 -28.27 0.11 8.99
C LYS A 448 -27.54 0.30 7.65
N ASN A 449 -27.79 -0.56 6.67
CA ASN A 449 -27.17 -0.44 5.35
C ASN A 449 -27.69 0.80 4.62
N LEU A 450 -28.96 1.14 4.80
CA LEU A 450 -29.59 2.31 4.21
C LEU A 450 -29.10 3.62 4.84
N LYS A 451 -28.92 3.65 6.17
CA LYS A 451 -28.39 4.83 6.88
C LYS A 451 -27.02 5.26 6.33
N ASN A 452 -26.15 4.28 6.07
CA ASN A 452 -24.79 4.51 5.55
C ASN A 452 -24.76 5.03 4.10
N GLN A 453 -25.93 5.18 3.45
CA GLN A 453 -26.02 5.64 2.06
C GLN A 453 -26.17 7.14 1.93
N PHE A 454 -26.35 7.87 3.03
CA PHE A 454 -26.59 9.31 3.04
C PHE A 454 -25.50 10.05 3.82
N GLY A 455 -25.25 11.30 3.44
CA GLY A 455 -24.35 12.21 4.12
C GLY A 455 -24.83 13.65 4.00
N VAL A 456 -24.29 14.53 4.84
CA VAL A 456 -24.68 15.94 4.91
C VAL A 456 -23.59 16.81 4.31
N THR A 457 -23.99 17.76 3.47
CA THR A 457 -23.10 18.75 2.84
C THR A 457 -23.76 20.13 2.90
N ASN A 458 -22.98 21.19 2.66
CA ASN A 458 -23.47 22.57 2.61
C ASN A 458 -24.29 22.96 3.86
N VAL A 459 -23.81 22.61 5.05
CA VAL A 459 -24.47 22.94 6.31
C VAL A 459 -24.49 24.46 6.51
N GLN A 460 -25.67 25.01 6.70
CA GLN A 460 -25.95 26.39 7.06
C GLN A 460 -26.68 26.44 8.42
N LYS A 461 -26.96 27.64 8.94
CA LYS A 461 -27.61 27.80 10.26
C LYS A 461 -28.96 27.10 10.38
N THR A 462 -29.74 27.06 9.30
CA THR A 462 -31.13 26.54 9.30
C THR A 462 -31.42 25.60 8.13
N SER A 463 -30.41 25.27 7.33
CA SER A 463 -30.56 24.38 6.18
C SER A 463 -29.31 23.58 5.89
N ALA A 464 -29.46 22.47 5.19
CA ALA A 464 -28.35 21.67 4.68
C ALA A 464 -28.79 20.88 3.44
N VAL A 465 -27.83 20.22 2.80
CA VAL A 465 -28.08 19.33 1.67
C VAL A 465 -27.72 17.90 2.04
N ILE A 466 -28.72 17.02 2.03
CA ILE A 466 -28.50 15.58 2.11
C ILE A 466 -28.09 15.07 0.73
N LYS A 467 -26.95 14.41 0.65
CA LYS A 467 -26.47 13.72 -0.54
C LYS A 467 -26.36 12.23 -0.29
N THR A 468 -26.44 11.46 -1.35
CA THR A 468 -26.06 10.05 -1.31
C THR A 468 -24.53 9.95 -1.29
N VAL A 469 -23.99 9.03 -0.50
CA VAL A 469 -22.53 8.83 -0.42
C VAL A 469 -22.00 8.19 -1.71
N PHE A 470 -20.67 8.12 -1.79
CA PHE A 470 -19.95 7.49 -2.88
C PHE A 470 -20.50 6.08 -3.20
N ASN A 471 -20.82 5.82 -4.47
CA ASN A 471 -21.34 4.54 -4.99
C ASN A 471 -22.58 3.96 -4.27
N SER A 472 -23.45 4.84 -3.77
CA SER A 472 -24.74 4.47 -3.14
C SER A 472 -25.73 3.79 -4.10
N ASP A 473 -26.56 2.89 -3.57
CA ASP A 473 -27.75 2.32 -4.22
C ASP A 473 -28.83 3.35 -4.57
N TYR A 474 -28.77 4.56 -4.00
CA TYR A 474 -29.77 5.60 -4.19
C TYR A 474 -29.17 6.81 -4.91
N SER A 475 -30.03 7.52 -5.63
CA SER A 475 -29.71 8.82 -6.21
C SER A 475 -30.57 9.90 -5.55
N ALA A 476 -29.92 10.88 -4.93
CA ALA A 476 -30.61 12.09 -4.43
C ALA A 476 -30.73 13.18 -5.52
N GLY A 477 -30.43 12.84 -6.78
CA GLY A 477 -30.31 13.81 -7.87
C GLY A 477 -29.07 14.68 -7.77
N LYS A 478 -28.81 15.50 -8.80
CA LYS A 478 -27.59 16.31 -8.94
C LYS A 478 -27.37 17.27 -7.77
N ASN A 479 -28.45 17.83 -7.23
CA ASN A 479 -28.40 18.86 -6.19
C ASN A 479 -28.52 18.30 -4.77
N GLY A 480 -28.77 16.99 -4.61
CA GLY A 480 -29.16 16.42 -3.33
C GLY A 480 -30.56 16.88 -2.88
N VAL A 481 -30.87 16.63 -1.61
CA VAL A 481 -32.14 16.98 -0.98
C VAL A 481 -31.91 18.10 0.01
N ASN A 482 -32.51 19.26 -0.25
CA ASN A 482 -32.47 20.38 0.69
C ASN A 482 -33.35 20.06 1.90
N VAL A 483 -32.78 20.20 3.09
CA VAL A 483 -33.48 20.02 4.36
C VAL A 483 -33.42 21.31 5.18
N SER A 484 -34.46 21.55 5.98
CA SER A 484 -34.55 22.69 6.90
C SER A 484 -34.65 22.22 8.34
N PHE A 485 -34.07 22.98 9.27
CA PHE A 485 -34.08 22.66 10.70
C PHE A 485 -33.89 23.92 11.55
N THR A 486 -34.17 23.79 12.84
CA THR A 486 -33.76 24.72 13.89
C THR A 486 -32.83 24.01 14.86
N ILE A 487 -31.71 24.64 15.24
CA ILE A 487 -30.82 24.09 16.25
C ILE A 487 -31.38 24.46 17.63
N GLN A 488 -31.65 23.46 18.47
CA GLN A 488 -31.95 23.66 19.88
C GLN A 488 -30.70 24.22 20.56
N GLU A 489 -30.76 25.47 21.03
CA GLU A 489 -29.68 26.03 21.82
C GLU A 489 -29.64 25.29 23.16
N LYS A 490 -28.61 24.47 23.39
CA LYS A 490 -28.36 23.92 24.73
C LYS A 490 -28.03 25.07 25.67
N GLU A 491 -28.78 25.19 26.77
CA GLU A 491 -28.34 26.03 27.88
C GLU A 491 -27.00 25.49 28.39
N SER A 492 -25.99 26.36 28.44
CA SER A 492 -24.58 25.99 28.56
C SER A 492 -24.15 25.48 29.95
N SER A 493 -25.06 24.92 30.75
CA SER A 493 -24.79 24.57 32.15
C SER A 493 -23.95 23.31 32.31
N ASP A 494 -24.02 22.37 31.36
CA ASP A 494 -23.41 21.04 31.50
C ASP A 494 -22.18 20.95 30.60
N ARG A 495 -21.08 21.58 31.05
CA ARG A 495 -19.78 21.44 30.38
C ARG A 495 -19.02 20.25 30.95
N VAL A 496 -18.49 19.42 30.06
CA VAL A 496 -17.53 18.37 30.40
C VAL A 496 -16.19 19.00 30.72
N ASP A 497 -15.69 18.77 31.93
CA ASP A 497 -14.40 19.33 32.42
C ASP A 497 -13.27 18.29 32.29
N TRP A 498 -12.62 18.25 31.13
CA TRP A 498 -11.46 17.41 30.84
C TRP A 498 -10.19 17.95 31.49
N ASP A 499 -9.93 17.52 32.73
CA ASP A 499 -8.75 17.92 33.49
C ASP A 499 -7.57 16.96 33.27
N LEU A 500 -6.57 17.42 32.50
CA LEU A 500 -5.34 16.68 32.20
C LEU A 500 -4.52 16.35 33.45
N SER A 501 -4.59 17.17 34.50
CA SER A 501 -3.79 16.96 35.71
C SER A 501 -4.19 15.69 36.48
N LYS A 502 -5.44 15.25 36.30
CA LYS A 502 -5.95 14.02 36.90
C LYS A 502 -5.42 12.75 36.20
N MET A 503 -4.93 12.85 34.97
CA MET A 503 -4.44 11.70 34.18
C MET A 503 -3.11 11.13 34.74
N SER A 504 -2.28 11.95 35.39
CA SER A 504 -1.03 11.52 36.02
C SER A 504 -1.15 11.21 37.52
N SER A 505 -2.37 11.10 38.05
CA SER A 505 -2.57 10.92 39.50
C SER A 505 -2.10 9.57 40.03
N LYS A 506 -2.09 8.53 39.19
CA LYS A 506 -1.76 7.15 39.57
C LYS A 506 -0.60 6.51 38.80
N ILE A 507 -0.19 7.12 37.69
CA ILE A 507 0.83 6.58 36.78
C ILE A 507 1.76 7.70 36.32
N GLU A 508 2.98 7.35 35.92
CA GLU A 508 3.85 8.23 35.14
C GLU A 508 3.56 7.98 33.65
N PRO A 509 2.89 8.91 32.94
CA PRO A 509 2.52 8.69 31.54
C PRO A 509 3.74 8.59 30.65
N SER A 510 3.63 7.80 29.59
CA SER A 510 4.67 7.67 28.57
C SER A 510 4.15 7.78 27.14
N VAL A 511 5.01 8.16 26.20
CA VAL A 511 4.68 8.26 24.78
C VAL A 511 5.90 7.90 23.92
N THR A 512 5.69 7.10 22.87
CA THR A 512 6.74 6.88 21.85
C THR A 512 6.51 7.86 20.71
N ILE A 513 7.52 8.65 20.36
CA ILE A 513 7.44 9.64 19.28
C ILE A 513 8.44 9.35 18.17
N THR A 514 8.11 9.75 16.95
CA THR A 514 9.02 9.66 15.79
C THR A 514 9.76 10.98 15.53
N SER A 515 9.28 12.09 16.10
CA SER A 515 9.92 13.40 15.95
C SER A 515 9.62 14.32 17.13
N THR A 516 10.61 15.11 17.56
CA THR A 516 10.43 16.21 18.52
C THR A 516 10.01 17.52 17.84
N ASN A 517 9.91 17.56 16.51
CA ASN A 517 9.44 18.73 15.80
C ASN A 517 7.93 18.92 16.01
N LYS A 518 7.54 20.08 16.54
CA LYS A 518 6.13 20.46 16.68
C LYS A 518 5.45 20.48 15.29
N GLY A 519 4.46 19.61 15.11
CA GLY A 519 3.73 19.46 13.86
C GLY A 519 2.76 18.28 13.90
N ALA A 520 2.10 18.01 12.78
CA ALA A 520 1.01 17.03 12.69
C ALA A 520 1.39 15.65 13.23
N THR A 521 2.60 15.16 12.94
CA THR A 521 3.08 13.85 13.43
C THR A 521 3.15 13.81 14.95
N LEU A 522 3.87 14.75 15.58
CA LEU A 522 3.99 14.81 17.03
C LEU A 522 2.63 15.03 17.71
N TYR A 523 1.78 15.89 17.15
CA TYR A 523 0.45 16.16 17.71
C TYR A 523 -0.42 14.91 17.68
N LYS A 524 -0.34 14.13 16.60
CA LYS A 524 -1.05 12.86 16.51
C LYS A 524 -0.53 11.86 17.54
N GLU A 525 0.78 11.69 17.68
CA GLU A 525 1.37 10.77 18.67
C GLU A 525 0.96 11.16 20.11
N LEU A 526 0.94 12.45 20.43
CA LEU A 526 0.48 12.95 21.72
C LEU A 526 -1.02 12.76 21.92
N PHE A 527 -1.83 13.02 20.89
CA PHE A 527 -3.28 12.80 20.92
C PHE A 527 -3.64 11.33 21.10
N ASP A 528 -3.03 10.44 20.31
CA ASP A 528 -3.22 8.99 20.42
C ASP A 528 -2.88 8.52 21.85
N SER A 529 -1.81 9.06 22.44
CA SER A 529 -1.42 8.79 23.82
C SER A 529 -2.41 9.33 24.85
N LEU A 530 -2.85 10.59 24.72
CA LEU A 530 -3.86 11.23 25.57
C LEU A 530 -5.18 10.48 25.58
N THR A 531 -5.57 9.96 24.41
CA THR A 531 -6.86 9.31 24.19
C THR A 531 -6.78 7.78 24.32
N ASP A 532 -5.67 7.24 24.83
CA ASP A 532 -5.48 5.80 25.04
C ASP A 532 -6.38 5.26 26.16
N THR A 533 -7.57 4.79 25.76
CA THR A 533 -8.58 4.20 26.64
C THR A 533 -8.25 2.77 27.08
N LYS A 534 -7.23 2.13 26.49
CA LYS A 534 -6.96 0.70 26.70
C LYS A 534 -5.76 0.42 27.59
N ASN A 535 -4.72 1.23 27.48
CA ASN A 535 -3.49 0.98 28.21
C ASN A 535 -3.36 1.96 29.37
N GLN A 536 -2.51 2.97 29.22
CA GLN A 536 -2.04 3.74 30.37
C GLN A 536 -3.17 4.54 31.01
N PHE A 537 -4.11 5.10 30.24
CA PHE A 537 -5.19 5.92 30.79
C PHE A 537 -6.52 5.17 30.93
N SER A 538 -6.54 3.83 30.84
CA SER A 538 -7.76 3.04 30.99
C SER A 538 -8.53 3.40 32.27
N GLU A 539 -7.88 3.45 33.44
CA GLU A 539 -8.52 3.86 34.70
C GLU A 539 -9.00 5.32 34.73
N TYR A 540 -8.35 6.22 33.99
CA TYR A 540 -8.77 7.63 33.93
C TYR A 540 -10.07 7.78 33.14
N TRP A 541 -10.17 7.03 32.05
CA TRP A 541 -11.34 7.03 31.21
C TRP A 541 -12.51 6.27 31.87
N VAL A 542 -12.29 5.39 32.85
CA VAL A 542 -13.35 4.72 33.64
C VAL A 542 -13.93 5.63 34.74
N GLY A 543 -15.26 5.70 34.85
CA GLY A 543 -15.98 6.46 35.90
C GLY A 543 -16.63 7.76 35.38
N PRO A 544 -16.53 8.93 36.07
CA PRO A 544 -17.30 10.14 35.75
C PRO A 544 -17.05 10.75 34.35
N TYR A 545 -16.02 10.29 33.62
CA TYR A 545 -15.76 10.67 32.23
C TYR A 545 -16.33 9.67 31.20
N LEU A 546 -16.89 8.55 31.65
CA LEU A 546 -17.76 7.65 30.86
C LEU A 546 -19.21 7.73 31.36
N ASP A 547 -19.43 7.75 32.68
CA ASP A 547 -20.76 7.86 33.33
C ASP A 547 -21.36 9.28 33.20
N GLY A 548 -20.54 10.32 33.03
CA GLY A 548 -20.99 11.69 32.80
C GLY A 548 -21.53 11.95 31.40
N PHE A 549 -21.52 10.92 30.54
CA PHE A 549 -21.97 10.96 29.15
C PHE A 549 -23.14 10.02 28.91
N GLU A 550 -23.93 9.67 29.93
CA GLU A 550 -25.22 9.03 29.66
C GLU A 550 -26.14 10.04 28.98
N ASP A 551 -26.49 9.79 27.71
CA ASP A 551 -27.73 10.36 27.15
C ASP A 551 -28.89 9.96 28.09
N PRO A 552 -30.03 10.69 28.14
CA PRO A 552 -31.26 10.19 28.75
C PRO A 552 -31.64 8.71 28.46
N MET A 553 -31.06 8.07 27.43
CA MET A 553 -31.16 6.64 27.13
C MET A 553 -30.11 5.71 27.78
N GLY A 554 -29.09 6.23 28.46
CA GLY A 554 -28.04 5.45 29.14
C GLY A 554 -26.84 5.05 28.27
N ASP A 555 -26.73 5.58 27.05
CA ASP A 555 -25.61 5.28 26.15
C ASP A 555 -24.39 6.17 26.48
N MET A 556 -23.21 5.57 26.62
CA MET A 556 -21.94 6.28 26.84
C MET A 556 -21.38 6.87 25.54
N TYR A 557 -20.85 8.10 25.60
CA TYR A 557 -20.16 8.76 24.48
C TYR A 557 -18.70 9.07 24.81
N PHE A 558 -17.83 8.92 23.82
CA PHE A 558 -16.45 9.39 23.88
C PHE A 558 -16.35 10.91 23.64
N ILE A 559 -15.26 11.53 24.09
CA ILE A 559 -14.97 12.93 23.77
C ILE A 559 -14.63 13.05 22.28
N PHE A 560 -13.85 12.14 21.70
CA PHE A 560 -13.41 12.25 20.30
C PHE A 560 -13.93 11.14 19.36
N ASP A 561 -14.23 11.49 18.11
CA ASP A 561 -14.70 10.59 17.03
C ASP A 561 -13.70 9.52 16.55
N SER A 562 -12.53 9.43 17.19
CA SER A 562 -11.47 8.47 16.83
C SER A 562 -10.65 7.97 18.02
N GLN A 563 -11.21 7.94 19.23
CA GLN A 563 -10.50 7.37 20.38
C GLN A 563 -10.28 5.85 20.13
N PRO A 564 -9.06 5.30 20.33
CA PRO A 564 -8.73 3.90 19.97
C PRO A 564 -9.57 2.83 20.71
N GLU A 565 -10.70 2.44 20.09
CA GLU A 565 -11.65 1.35 20.43
C GLU A 565 -12.21 1.39 21.87
N ASP A 566 -13.49 1.78 21.99
CA ASP A 566 -14.56 0.80 22.11
C ASP A 566 -15.84 1.24 21.34
N GLU A 567 -15.72 1.98 20.23
CA GLU A 567 -16.88 2.41 19.39
C GLU A 567 -17.69 1.24 18.80
N ASP A 568 -17.15 0.01 18.76
CA ASP A 568 -17.92 -1.17 18.36
C ASP A 568 -18.86 -1.66 19.50
N ASN A 569 -18.56 -1.34 20.76
CA ASN A 569 -19.34 -1.72 21.95
C ASN A 569 -20.26 -0.60 22.46
N TYR A 570 -20.00 0.66 22.07
CA TYR A 570 -20.82 1.82 22.43
C TYR A 570 -21.49 2.42 21.18
N ILE A 571 -22.77 2.76 21.29
CA ILE A 571 -23.64 3.09 20.15
C ILE A 571 -23.31 4.48 19.54
N GLY A 572 -22.46 5.29 20.20
CA GLY A 572 -22.19 6.67 19.80
C GLY A 572 -20.73 6.98 19.47
N ALA A 573 -20.47 7.40 18.22
CA ALA A 573 -19.21 8.07 17.86
C ALA A 573 -18.99 9.31 18.73
N GLY A 574 -17.74 9.59 19.10
CA GLY A 574 -17.40 10.69 20.01
C GLY A 574 -17.88 12.07 19.55
N THR A 575 -17.92 13.00 20.50
CA THR A 575 -18.65 14.27 20.41
C THR A 575 -17.85 15.43 19.82
N VAL A 576 -16.53 15.29 19.72
CA VAL A 576 -15.59 16.24 19.13
C VAL A 576 -14.85 15.55 17.99
N SER A 577 -14.65 16.22 16.84
CA SER A 577 -13.80 15.65 15.80
C SER A 577 -12.32 15.67 16.18
N SER A 578 -11.69 14.49 16.23
CA SER A 578 -10.25 14.28 16.42
C SER A 578 -9.42 15.05 15.39
N SER A 579 -9.87 15.07 14.13
CA SER A 579 -9.17 15.74 13.04
C SER A 579 -9.14 17.26 13.22
N ASP A 580 -10.26 17.84 13.67
CA ASP A 580 -10.36 19.26 14.00
C ASP A 580 -9.57 19.61 15.25
N PHE A 581 -9.61 18.74 16.26
CA PHE A 581 -8.82 18.89 17.47
C PHE A 581 -7.32 18.87 17.16
N LEU A 582 -6.84 17.91 16.37
CA LEU A 582 -5.46 17.80 15.93
C LEU A 582 -4.99 19.04 15.16
N ARG A 583 -5.86 19.60 14.30
CA ARG A 583 -5.57 20.85 13.57
C ARG A 583 -5.44 22.06 14.50
N LYS A 584 -6.12 22.05 15.65
CA LYS A 584 -6.10 23.10 16.66
C LYS A 584 -5.13 22.80 17.82
N PHE A 585 -4.42 21.67 17.79
CA PHE A 585 -3.70 21.15 18.95
C PHE A 585 -2.68 22.16 19.52
N ASP A 586 -1.93 22.82 18.64
CA ASP A 586 -0.95 23.84 19.04
C ASP A 586 -1.59 25.14 19.53
N THR A 587 -2.84 25.41 19.17
CA THR A 587 -3.61 26.56 19.65
C THR A 587 -4.18 26.32 21.04
N ILE A 588 -4.36 25.06 21.42
CA ILE A 588 -4.91 24.62 22.70
C ILE A 588 -3.79 24.42 23.73
N PHE A 589 -2.67 23.80 23.34
CA PHE A 589 -1.60 23.43 24.27
C PHE A 589 -0.31 24.23 24.07
N ASP A 590 0.32 24.58 25.19
CA ASP A 590 1.75 24.84 25.27
C ASP A 590 2.49 23.51 25.42
N ILE A 591 3.32 23.19 24.43
CA ILE A 591 4.09 21.95 24.36
C ILE A 591 5.54 22.26 24.69
N ASN A 592 6.04 21.78 25.83
CA ASN A 592 7.44 21.90 26.23
C ASN A 592 8.14 20.55 26.12
N ILE A 593 9.24 20.49 25.36
CA ILE A 593 10.01 19.25 25.14
C ILE A 593 11.37 19.44 25.79
N ASP A 594 11.62 18.71 26.87
CA ASP A 594 12.90 18.66 27.56
C ASP A 594 13.65 17.39 27.16
N SER A 595 14.57 17.54 26.21
CA SER A 595 15.39 16.44 25.72
C SER A 595 16.39 15.92 26.75
N ALA A 596 16.76 16.71 27.76
CA ALA A 596 17.70 16.27 28.78
C ALA A 596 17.04 15.31 29.77
N SER A 597 15.78 15.56 30.13
CA SER A 597 15.01 14.70 31.03
C SER A 597 14.11 13.69 30.30
N THR A 598 14.10 13.70 28.96
CA THR A 598 13.21 12.88 28.12
C THR A 598 11.73 13.09 28.46
N LYS A 599 11.33 14.35 28.67
CA LYS A 599 9.96 14.71 29.06
C LYS A 599 9.28 15.63 28.04
N ILE A 600 7.99 15.40 27.83
CA ILE A 600 7.10 16.30 27.09
C ILE A 600 5.99 16.75 28.03
N THR A 601 5.87 18.06 28.26
CA THR A 601 4.81 18.64 29.08
C THR A 601 3.79 19.35 28.18
N LEU A 602 2.51 19.01 28.36
CA LEU A 602 1.37 19.66 27.74
C LEU A 602 0.65 20.50 28.79
N THR A 603 0.55 21.80 28.57
CA THR A 603 -0.21 22.72 29.42
C THR A 603 -1.30 23.36 28.60
N VAL A 604 -2.54 23.37 29.10
CA VAL A 604 -3.62 24.11 28.43
C VAL A 604 -3.33 25.61 28.50
N LYS A 605 -3.37 26.27 27.35
CA LYS A 605 -3.18 27.72 27.23
C LYS A 605 -4.31 28.47 27.92
N SER A 606 -3.96 29.53 28.66
CA SER A 606 -4.97 30.40 29.27
C SER A 606 -5.89 31.02 28.20
N GLY A 607 -7.20 30.97 28.44
CA GLY A 607 -8.22 31.43 27.50
C GLY A 607 -8.53 30.45 26.36
N LYS A 608 -7.93 29.25 26.37
CA LYS A 608 -8.15 28.17 25.40
C LYS A 608 -8.80 26.93 26.02
N GLU A 609 -9.32 27.07 27.24
CA GLU A 609 -9.98 26.00 27.98
C GLU A 609 -11.26 25.56 27.25
N ASN A 610 -11.98 26.48 26.61
CA ASN A 610 -13.16 26.16 25.80
C ASN A 610 -12.78 25.87 24.35
N PHE A 611 -12.26 24.67 24.10
CA PHE A 611 -11.80 24.28 22.76
C PHE A 611 -12.95 23.80 21.84
N ALA A 612 -14.04 23.31 22.43
CA ALA A 612 -15.28 22.91 21.78
C ALA A 612 -16.47 23.28 22.68
N ASP A 613 -17.64 23.53 22.09
CA ASP A 613 -18.83 23.89 22.86
C ASP A 613 -19.27 22.72 23.74
N GLY A 614 -19.56 22.99 25.01
CA GLY A 614 -19.84 21.93 25.99
C GLY A 614 -18.58 21.24 26.56
N PHE A 615 -17.37 21.62 26.12
CA PHE A 615 -16.12 21.04 26.62
C PHE A 615 -15.18 22.11 27.18
N LEU A 616 -14.65 21.83 28.37
CA LEU A 616 -13.61 22.58 29.02
C LEU A 616 -12.41 21.67 29.21
N VAL A 617 -11.27 21.99 28.60
CA VAL A 617 -9.99 21.31 28.87
C VAL A 617 -9.17 22.16 29.82
N LYS A 618 -8.53 21.55 30.82
CA LYS A 618 -7.65 22.28 31.75
C LYS A 618 -6.49 21.43 32.26
N GLY A 619 -5.58 22.07 32.98
CA GLY A 619 -4.50 21.39 33.69
C GLY A 619 -3.23 21.22 32.86
N THR A 620 -2.38 20.32 33.32
CA THR A 620 -1.07 20.02 32.74
C THR A 620 -0.78 18.54 32.86
N LEU A 621 -0.19 17.95 31.83
CA LEU A 621 0.23 16.56 31.79
C LEU A 621 1.68 16.47 31.34
N THR A 622 2.47 15.61 31.97
CA THR A 622 3.85 15.35 31.57
C THR A 622 4.03 13.90 31.20
N PHE A 623 4.51 13.65 29.99
CA PHE A 623 4.89 12.35 29.50
C PHE A 623 6.40 12.15 29.59
N LYS A 624 6.83 10.94 29.93
CA LYS A 624 8.16 10.44 29.59
C LYS A 624 8.15 9.95 28.15
N TYR A 625 9.09 10.39 27.31
CA TYR A 625 9.09 9.98 25.90
C TYR A 625 10.28 9.14 25.48
N THR A 626 10.06 8.24 24.53
CA THR A 626 11.09 7.51 23.78
C THR A 626 11.04 7.91 22.31
N THR A 627 12.18 7.88 21.62
CA THR A 627 12.24 8.15 20.16
C THR A 627 12.41 6.84 19.43
N LYS A 628 11.61 6.62 18.38
CA LYS A 628 11.68 5.42 17.54
C LYS A 628 12.82 5.49 16.53
#